data_AF-A0A6J1RYQ1-F1
#
_entry.id   AF-A0A6J1RYQ1-F1
#
_cell.length_a   1.000
_cell.length_b   1.000
_cell.length_c   1.000
_cell.angle_alpha   90.00
_cell.angle_beta   90.00
_cell.angle_gamma   90.00
#
_symmetry.space_group_name_H-M   'P 1'
#
loop_
_entity.id
_entity.type
_entity.pdbx_description
1 polymer ?
#
loop_
_entity_poly.entity_id
_entity_poly.type
_entity_poly.pdbx_seq_one_letter_code
_entity_poly.pdbx_strand_id
1 'polypeptide(L)'
;MGNKQKISGKDRRAALREEKKKALASRALVTRAKEKLDPLDEVSVCLKMSLANFDAIVSCSHWNNLDPETAEWVLKLEETNVREMYEKCDWGWNGKMKKEEMTDDDARYLIARSSDGKRLGFSHFRFDMDFDDEVLYCYELQIEEHARRKGLGCFMLGVLEALTVHYNMKKTMLTVFKHNHPGKTFFKKNGYKPDETSPEDTEDEIFCYEILSKYNLHFIAPAV
;
A
#
# COMPACT_ATOMS: atom_id res chain seq x y z
N MET A 1 -5.96 -46.01 15.76
CA MET A 1 -5.85 -45.90 14.29
C MET A 1 -6.90 -44.91 13.81
N GLY A 2 -6.50 -43.66 13.55
CA GLY A 2 -7.42 -42.57 13.20
C GLY A 2 -7.85 -42.64 11.74
N ASN A 3 -9.16 -42.69 11.51
CA ASN A 3 -9.80 -42.83 10.21
C ASN A 3 -9.74 -41.49 9.43
N LYS A 4 -8.87 -41.37 8.42
CA LYS A 4 -8.88 -40.22 7.50
C LYS A 4 -10.07 -40.38 6.54
N GLN A 5 -11.14 -39.63 6.76
CA GLN A 5 -12.25 -39.54 5.80
C GLN A 5 -11.72 -39.11 4.43
N LYS A 6 -11.87 -39.98 3.42
CA LYS A 6 -11.56 -39.66 2.02
C LYS A 6 -12.61 -38.66 1.52
N ILE A 7 -12.19 -37.41 1.29
CA ILE A 7 -13.02 -36.38 0.63
C ILE A 7 -13.47 -36.89 -0.74
N SER A 8 -14.77 -36.82 -1.01
CA SER A 8 -15.37 -37.29 -2.27
C SER A 8 -14.88 -36.44 -3.46
N GLY A 9 -14.71 -37.06 -4.63
CA GLY A 9 -14.35 -36.35 -5.86
C GLY A 9 -15.35 -35.25 -6.24
N LYS A 10 -16.61 -35.38 -5.81
CA LYS A 10 -17.66 -34.35 -5.97
C LYS A 10 -17.38 -33.13 -5.09
N ASP A 11 -16.96 -33.34 -3.86
CA ASP A 11 -16.65 -32.27 -2.89
C ASP A 11 -15.38 -31.52 -3.32
N ARG A 12 -14.37 -32.24 -3.82
CA ARG A 12 -13.16 -31.61 -4.40
C ARG A 12 -13.50 -30.73 -5.61
N ARG A 13 -14.37 -31.19 -6.50
CA ARG A 13 -14.80 -30.39 -7.68
C ARG A 13 -15.63 -29.18 -7.27
N ALA A 14 -16.45 -29.30 -6.23
CA ALA A 14 -17.22 -28.18 -5.69
C ALA A 14 -16.30 -27.12 -5.05
N ALA A 15 -15.35 -27.53 -4.22
CA ALA A 15 -14.35 -26.64 -3.60
C ALA A 15 -13.55 -25.86 -4.65
N LEU A 16 -13.02 -26.56 -5.67
CA LEU A 16 -12.30 -25.91 -6.78
C LEU A 16 -13.16 -24.90 -7.56
N ARG A 17 -14.47 -25.15 -7.68
CA ARG A 17 -15.39 -24.23 -8.35
C ARG A 17 -15.65 -22.99 -7.49
N GLU A 18 -15.77 -23.16 -6.18
CA GLU A 18 -15.95 -22.06 -5.23
C GLU A 18 -14.71 -21.17 -5.18
N GLU A 19 -13.52 -21.76 -5.10
CA GLU A 19 -12.23 -21.06 -5.11
C GLU A 19 -12.06 -20.23 -6.39
N LYS A 20 -12.31 -20.83 -7.56
CA LYS A 20 -12.31 -20.09 -8.83
C LYS A 20 -13.31 -18.94 -8.87
N LYS A 21 -14.50 -19.13 -8.27
CA LYS A 21 -15.51 -18.08 -8.20
C LYS A 21 -15.05 -16.92 -7.30
N LYS A 22 -14.41 -17.22 -6.16
CA LYS A 22 -13.82 -16.21 -5.27
C LYS A 22 -12.71 -15.44 -5.98
N ALA A 23 -11.74 -16.13 -6.59
CA ALA A 23 -10.65 -15.51 -7.32
C ALA A 23 -11.13 -14.60 -8.48
N LEU A 24 -12.17 -15.02 -9.21
CA LEU A 24 -12.79 -14.17 -10.25
C LEU A 24 -13.47 -12.92 -9.66
N ALA A 25 -14.13 -13.06 -8.50
CA ALA A 25 -14.76 -11.92 -7.82
C ALA A 25 -13.71 -10.92 -7.30
N SER A 26 -12.63 -11.40 -6.69
CA SER A 26 -11.51 -10.59 -6.22
C SER A 26 -10.86 -9.80 -7.37
N ARG A 27 -10.56 -10.46 -8.49
CA ARG A 27 -10.03 -9.79 -9.69
C ARG A 27 -10.98 -8.73 -10.22
N ALA A 28 -12.29 -9.00 -10.22
CA ALA A 28 -13.29 -8.02 -10.67
C ALA A 28 -13.42 -6.81 -9.73
N LEU A 29 -13.09 -6.94 -8.43
CA LEU A 29 -12.99 -5.80 -7.52
C LEU A 29 -11.79 -4.93 -7.90
N VAL A 30 -10.62 -5.54 -8.08
CA VAL A 30 -9.37 -4.84 -8.47
C VAL A 30 -9.54 -4.12 -9.80
N THR A 31 -10.05 -4.79 -10.84
CA THR A 31 -10.27 -4.18 -12.17
C THR A 31 -11.16 -2.94 -12.07
N ARG A 32 -12.28 -3.04 -11.33
CA ARG A 32 -13.21 -1.91 -11.16
C ARG A 32 -12.58 -0.75 -10.40
N ALA A 33 -11.72 -1.03 -9.42
CA ALA A 33 -10.99 0.00 -8.68
C ALA A 33 -9.94 0.69 -9.58
N LYS A 34 -9.24 -0.07 -10.42
CA LYS A 34 -8.26 0.46 -11.40
C LYS A 34 -8.91 1.38 -12.43
N GLU A 35 -10.14 1.09 -12.88
CA GLU A 35 -10.90 1.90 -13.84
C GLU A 35 -11.28 3.31 -13.33
N LYS A 36 -11.15 3.57 -12.02
CA LYS A 36 -11.46 4.89 -11.45
C LYS A 36 -10.39 5.92 -11.78
N LEU A 37 -10.83 7.06 -12.30
CA LEU A 37 -9.94 8.19 -12.62
C LEU A 37 -9.41 8.85 -11.35
N ASP A 38 -10.30 9.18 -10.41
CA ASP A 38 -9.93 9.61 -9.06
C ASP A 38 -10.61 8.68 -8.03
N PRO A 39 -9.84 7.79 -7.37
CA PRO A 39 -10.37 6.94 -6.31
C PRO A 39 -10.96 7.71 -5.11
N LEU A 40 -10.62 8.98 -4.90
CA LEU A 40 -11.14 9.76 -3.77
C LEU A 40 -12.55 10.32 -4.01
N ASP A 41 -13.02 10.42 -5.25
CA ASP A 41 -14.31 11.04 -5.59
C ASP A 41 -15.51 10.32 -4.94
N GLU A 42 -15.39 9.00 -4.73
CA GLU A 42 -16.47 8.17 -4.18
C GLU A 42 -16.33 7.95 -2.66
N VAL A 43 -15.21 8.40 -2.06
CA VAL A 43 -14.93 8.17 -0.64
C VAL A 43 -15.28 9.39 0.21
N SER A 44 -16.14 9.17 1.20
CA SER A 44 -16.48 10.18 2.20
C SER A 44 -15.40 10.28 3.29
N VAL A 45 -14.24 10.86 2.94
CA VAL A 45 -13.14 11.12 3.87
C VAL A 45 -12.79 12.61 3.94
N CYS A 46 -12.33 13.04 5.11
CA CYS A 46 -11.76 14.37 5.25
C CYS A 46 -10.40 14.39 4.56
N LEU A 47 -10.30 15.12 3.44
CA LEU A 47 -9.05 15.30 2.69
C LEU A 47 -8.20 16.48 3.17
N LYS A 48 -8.69 17.19 4.20
CA LYS A 48 -8.00 18.31 4.83
C LYS A 48 -7.73 17.98 6.28
N MET A 49 -6.56 18.34 6.77
CA MET A 49 -6.22 18.16 8.17
C MET A 49 -5.35 19.31 8.65
N SER A 50 -5.77 19.92 9.75
CA SER A 50 -4.94 20.88 10.47
C SER A 50 -3.92 20.13 11.32
N LEU A 51 -2.65 20.34 11.02
CA LEU A 51 -1.51 19.81 11.78
C LEU A 51 -0.90 20.91 12.61
N ALA A 52 0.01 20.52 13.51
CA ALA A 52 0.59 21.41 14.51
C ALA A 52 0.99 22.81 13.97
N ASN A 53 1.60 22.87 12.78
CA ASN A 53 2.13 24.12 12.22
C ASN A 53 1.67 24.41 10.77
N PHE A 54 0.83 23.58 10.17
CA PHE A 54 0.32 23.78 8.81
C PHE A 54 -0.96 22.99 8.59
N ASP A 55 -1.78 23.45 7.64
CA ASP A 55 -2.86 22.63 7.10
C ASP A 55 -2.34 21.79 5.95
N ALA A 56 -2.79 20.55 5.84
CA ALA A 56 -2.51 19.66 4.73
C ALA A 56 -3.79 19.35 3.95
N ILE A 57 -3.71 19.41 2.64
CA ILE A 57 -4.75 19.01 1.69
C ILE A 57 -4.19 17.85 0.87
N VAL A 58 -4.90 16.73 0.86
CA VAL A 58 -4.55 15.53 0.09
C VAL A 58 -5.44 15.45 -1.16
N SER A 59 -4.82 15.26 -2.31
CA SER A 59 -5.48 14.97 -3.58
C SER A 59 -4.97 13.63 -4.13
N CYS A 60 -5.74 12.96 -4.99
CA CYS A 60 -5.30 11.76 -5.68
C CYS A 60 -5.22 12.00 -7.18
N SER A 61 -4.25 11.37 -7.84
CA SER A 61 -4.11 11.44 -9.30
C SER A 61 -3.40 10.20 -9.84
N HIS A 62 -3.64 9.86 -11.10
CA HIS A 62 -2.76 8.95 -11.85
C HIS A 62 -1.42 9.61 -12.12
N TRP A 63 -0.37 8.81 -12.29
CA TRP A 63 0.95 9.30 -12.72
C TRP A 63 0.86 10.22 -13.95
N ASN A 64 0.14 9.78 -14.98
CA ASN A 64 -0.02 10.49 -16.25
C ASN A 64 -0.77 11.84 -16.14
N ASN A 65 -1.41 12.09 -15.00
CA ASN A 65 -2.15 13.34 -14.74
C ASN A 65 -1.39 14.29 -13.80
N LEU A 66 -0.20 13.91 -13.31
CA LEU A 66 0.63 14.80 -12.51
C LEU A 66 1.24 15.89 -13.39
N ASP A 67 1.27 17.13 -12.89
CA ASP A 67 2.05 18.19 -13.55
C ASP A 67 3.55 17.85 -13.52
N PRO A 68 4.34 18.28 -14.53
CA PRO A 68 5.74 17.90 -14.65
C PRO A 68 6.59 18.23 -13.41
N GLU A 69 6.32 19.37 -12.76
CA GLU A 69 7.05 19.76 -11.55
C GLU A 69 6.74 18.84 -10.36
N THR A 70 5.48 18.43 -10.20
CA THR A 70 5.10 17.47 -9.15
C THR A 70 5.69 16.09 -9.45
N ALA A 71 5.67 15.63 -10.70
CA ALA A 71 6.26 14.35 -11.08
C ALA A 71 7.77 14.31 -10.83
N GLU A 72 8.50 15.38 -11.18
CA GLU A 72 9.92 15.52 -10.87
C GLU A 72 10.18 15.54 -9.36
N TRP A 73 9.38 16.29 -8.61
CA TRP A 73 9.47 16.35 -7.16
C TRP A 73 9.24 14.99 -6.49
N VAL A 74 8.25 14.21 -6.95
CA VAL A 74 7.98 12.85 -6.45
C VAL A 74 9.21 11.96 -6.62
N LEU A 75 9.78 11.90 -7.84
CA LEU A 75 10.95 11.07 -8.12
C LEU A 75 12.17 11.51 -7.30
N LYS A 76 12.37 12.82 -7.15
CA LYS A 76 13.48 13.37 -6.37
C LYS A 76 13.34 13.07 -4.87
N LEU A 77 12.13 13.25 -4.32
CA LEU A 77 11.88 12.99 -2.89
C LEU A 77 12.02 11.50 -2.58
N GLU A 78 11.56 10.64 -3.48
CA GLU A 78 11.78 9.20 -3.41
C GLU A 78 13.28 8.89 -3.32
N GLU A 79 14.05 9.26 -4.35
CA GLU A 79 15.50 9.00 -4.39
C GLU A 79 16.19 9.52 -3.12
N THR A 80 15.88 10.75 -2.70
CA THR A 80 16.48 11.38 -1.52
C THR A 80 16.24 10.57 -0.25
N ASN A 81 15.05 9.99 -0.09
CA ASN A 81 14.67 9.32 1.15
C ASN A 81 15.06 7.84 1.19
N VAL A 82 15.01 7.15 0.04
CA VAL A 82 15.11 5.69 0.01
C VAL A 82 16.42 5.17 -0.55
N ARG A 83 17.18 5.96 -1.32
CA ARG A 83 18.37 5.48 -2.03
C ARG A 83 19.36 4.77 -1.12
N GLU A 84 19.70 5.38 0.02
CA GLU A 84 20.62 4.76 0.99
C GLU A 84 20.07 3.44 1.56
N MET A 85 18.75 3.29 1.67
CA MET A 85 18.13 2.06 2.19
C MET A 85 18.23 0.93 1.15
N TYR A 86 17.99 1.26 -0.12
CA TYR A 86 18.17 0.35 -1.24
C TYR A 86 19.64 -0.07 -1.40
N GLU A 87 20.59 0.85 -1.29
CA GLU A 87 22.03 0.55 -1.37
C GLU A 87 22.55 -0.30 -0.19
N LYS A 88 21.87 -0.28 0.96
CA LYS A 88 22.15 -1.16 2.12
C LYS A 88 21.50 -2.55 2.01
N CYS A 89 20.65 -2.75 1.02
CA CYS A 89 20.07 -4.04 0.69
C CYS A 89 20.76 -4.62 -0.55
N ASP A 90 20.74 -5.95 -0.69
CA ASP A 90 21.28 -6.64 -1.87
C ASP A 90 20.55 -6.28 -3.19
N TRP A 91 19.45 -5.52 -3.11
CA TRP A 91 18.75 -4.95 -4.27
C TRP A 91 19.57 -3.85 -4.97
N GLY A 92 20.34 -3.07 -4.23
CA GLY A 92 20.99 -1.85 -4.74
C GLY A 92 19.99 -0.78 -5.20
N TRP A 93 20.51 0.37 -5.66
CA TRP A 93 19.69 1.44 -6.22
C TRP A 93 19.78 1.48 -7.74
N ASN A 94 18.64 1.31 -8.41
CA ASN A 94 18.50 1.51 -9.85
C ASN A 94 17.38 2.52 -10.13
N GLY A 95 17.75 3.80 -10.23
CA GLY A 95 16.79 4.89 -10.45
C GLY A 95 15.97 4.75 -11.74
N LYS A 96 16.49 4.07 -12.77
CA LYS A 96 15.73 3.81 -14.01
C LYS A 96 14.60 2.80 -13.76
N MET A 97 14.92 1.67 -13.14
CA MET A 97 13.91 0.66 -12.80
C MET A 97 12.89 1.20 -11.80
N LYS A 98 13.35 1.96 -10.79
CA LYS A 98 12.44 2.57 -9.81
C LYS A 98 11.51 3.57 -10.48
N LYS A 99 12.02 4.38 -11.41
CA LYS A 99 11.19 5.28 -12.21
C LYS A 99 10.16 4.50 -13.04
N GLU A 100 10.56 3.43 -13.72
CA GLU A 100 9.64 2.58 -14.50
C GLU A 100 8.51 2.00 -13.61
N GLU A 101 8.83 1.55 -12.40
CA GLU A 101 7.83 1.11 -11.40
C GLU A 101 6.88 2.24 -10.98
N MET A 102 7.41 3.44 -10.75
CA MET A 102 6.63 4.61 -10.33
C MET A 102 5.74 5.14 -11.48
N THR A 103 6.15 4.98 -12.73
CA THR A 103 5.42 5.50 -13.90
C THR A 103 4.42 4.51 -14.52
N ASP A 104 4.10 3.43 -13.82
CA ASP A 104 3.17 2.41 -14.29
C ASP A 104 1.75 2.96 -14.48
N ASP A 105 1.01 2.41 -15.44
CA ASP A 105 -0.36 2.85 -15.76
C ASP A 105 -1.35 2.65 -14.59
N ASP A 106 -1.09 1.68 -13.72
CA ASP A 106 -1.88 1.43 -12.52
C ASP A 106 -1.40 2.22 -11.29
N ALA A 107 -0.34 3.03 -11.43
CA ALA A 107 0.16 3.87 -10.35
C ALA A 107 -0.81 5.01 -10.02
N ARG A 108 -1.19 5.10 -8.74
CA ARG A 108 -1.97 6.19 -8.17
C ARG A 108 -1.14 6.92 -7.12
N TYR A 109 -1.35 8.23 -7.03
CA TYR A 109 -0.58 9.11 -6.18
C TYR A 109 -1.49 9.92 -5.28
N LEU A 110 -1.38 9.71 -3.97
CA LEU A 110 -1.81 10.72 -3.01
C LEU A 110 -0.74 11.80 -2.94
N ILE A 111 -1.09 13.06 -3.17
CA ILE A 111 -0.19 14.20 -2.99
C ILE A 111 -0.72 15.08 -1.87
N ALA A 112 0.09 15.29 -0.84
CA ALA A 112 -0.18 16.23 0.23
C ALA A 112 0.45 17.59 -0.08
N ARG A 113 -0.35 18.65 -0.05
CA ARG A 113 0.11 20.04 -0.17
C ARG A 113 -0.39 20.88 1.00
N SER A 114 0.36 21.90 1.39
CA SER A 114 -0.14 22.90 2.33
C SER A 114 -1.09 23.89 1.66
N SER A 115 -1.76 24.70 2.47
CA SER A 115 -2.69 25.74 2.00
C SER A 115 -2.04 26.78 1.08
N ASP A 116 -0.73 27.00 1.19
CA ASP A 116 0.08 27.85 0.31
C ASP A 116 0.59 27.12 -0.96
N GLY A 117 0.19 25.86 -1.16
CA GLY A 117 0.56 25.04 -2.32
C GLY A 117 1.89 24.29 -2.21
N LYS A 118 2.62 24.43 -1.09
CA LYS A 118 3.90 23.71 -0.91
C LYS A 118 3.65 22.20 -0.83
N ARG A 119 4.47 21.42 -1.54
CA ARG A 119 4.43 19.94 -1.53
C ARG A 119 5.00 19.43 -0.20
N LEU A 120 4.28 18.54 0.47
CA LEU A 120 4.59 18.07 1.84
C LEU A 120 4.94 16.58 1.91
N GLY A 121 4.43 15.79 0.97
CA GLY A 121 4.62 14.35 0.93
C GLY A 121 3.71 13.69 -0.09
N PHE A 122 4.05 12.46 -0.48
CA PHE A 122 3.26 11.67 -1.40
C PHE A 122 3.12 10.23 -0.91
N SER A 123 2.12 9.53 -1.44
CA SER A 123 2.09 8.07 -1.43
C SER A 123 1.81 7.55 -2.82
N HIS A 124 2.63 6.59 -3.27
CA HIS A 124 2.37 5.78 -4.46
C HIS A 124 1.68 4.50 -4.03
N PHE A 125 0.52 4.23 -4.61
CA PHE A 125 -0.21 3.00 -4.32
C PHE A 125 -0.86 2.43 -5.59
N ARG A 126 -1.25 1.16 -5.50
CA ARG A 126 -2.03 0.47 -6.53
C ARG A 126 -3.11 -0.38 -5.89
N PHE A 127 -4.19 -0.60 -6.62
CA PHE A 127 -5.07 -1.74 -6.36
C PHE A 127 -4.47 -2.93 -7.10
N ASP A 128 -4.25 -4.05 -6.41
CA ASP A 128 -3.65 -5.22 -7.05
C ASP A 128 -4.16 -6.53 -6.47
N MET A 129 -3.82 -7.62 -7.14
CA MET A 129 -3.92 -8.96 -6.59
C MET A 129 -2.57 -9.36 -6.00
N ASP A 130 -2.49 -9.51 -4.68
CA ASP A 130 -1.35 -10.14 -4.01
C ASP A 130 -1.72 -11.61 -3.74
N PHE A 131 -1.13 -12.53 -4.51
CA PHE A 131 -1.56 -13.92 -4.59
C PHE A 131 -3.08 -14.05 -4.87
N ASP A 132 -3.85 -14.52 -3.90
CA ASP A 132 -5.31 -14.71 -4.01
C ASP A 132 -6.12 -13.56 -3.41
N ASP A 133 -5.46 -12.54 -2.86
CA ASP A 133 -6.10 -11.45 -2.14
C ASP A 133 -6.14 -10.16 -2.96
N GLU A 134 -7.31 -9.55 -3.05
CA GLU A 134 -7.48 -8.18 -3.54
C GLU A 134 -7.00 -7.17 -2.49
N VAL A 135 -6.02 -6.33 -2.84
CA VAL A 135 -5.34 -5.46 -1.88
C VAL A 135 -5.17 -4.04 -2.41
N LEU A 136 -5.04 -3.10 -1.47
CA LEU A 136 -4.41 -1.81 -1.76
C LEU A 136 -2.96 -1.89 -1.32
N TYR A 137 -2.04 -1.89 -2.28
CA TYR A 137 -0.61 -1.95 -2.03
C TYR A 137 -0.04 -0.53 -1.99
N CYS A 138 0.42 -0.09 -0.83
CA CYS A 138 1.19 1.15 -0.65
C CYS A 138 2.65 0.85 -0.98
N TYR A 139 3.05 1.19 -2.21
CA TYR A 139 4.44 1.05 -2.66
C TYR A 139 5.32 2.04 -1.92
N GLU A 140 4.93 3.32 -1.91
CA GLU A 140 5.70 4.37 -1.26
C GLU A 140 4.85 5.25 -0.35
N LEU A 141 5.46 5.73 0.73
CA LEU A 141 4.93 6.78 1.59
C LEU A 141 6.07 7.69 2.02
N GLN A 142 6.26 8.79 1.29
CA GLN A 142 7.37 9.70 1.48
C GLN A 142 6.90 11.06 1.97
N ILE A 143 7.53 11.54 3.03
CA ILE A 143 7.20 12.85 3.63
C ILE A 143 8.45 13.72 3.61
N GLU A 144 8.27 14.98 3.22
CA GLU A 144 9.29 16.01 3.28
C GLU A 144 9.80 16.20 4.71
N GLU A 145 11.11 16.41 4.88
CA GLU A 145 11.74 16.45 6.21
C GLU A 145 11.04 17.45 7.16
N HIS A 146 10.77 18.65 6.67
CA HIS A 146 10.10 19.72 7.42
C HIS A 146 8.63 19.42 7.79
N ALA A 147 8.01 18.42 7.16
CA ALA A 147 6.63 17.97 7.41
C ALA A 147 6.54 16.68 8.24
N ARG A 148 7.68 16.02 8.51
CA ARG A 148 7.73 14.77 9.31
C ARG A 148 7.35 15.02 10.77
N ARG A 149 6.95 13.93 11.45
CA ARG A 149 6.63 13.88 12.89
C ARG A 149 5.51 14.81 13.35
N LYS A 150 4.70 15.31 12.42
CA LYS A 150 3.56 16.20 12.68
C LYS A 150 2.20 15.55 12.45
N GLY A 151 2.15 14.25 12.17
CA GLY A 151 0.90 13.50 11.93
C GLY A 151 0.55 13.28 10.45
N LEU A 152 1.22 13.95 9.51
CA LEU A 152 0.92 13.84 8.07
C LEU A 152 0.96 12.40 7.54
N GLY A 153 2.01 11.64 7.85
CA GLY A 153 2.11 10.24 7.41
C GLY A 153 0.97 9.37 7.94
N CYS A 154 0.55 9.57 9.21
CA CYS A 154 -0.58 8.85 9.80
C CYS A 154 -1.89 9.16 9.06
N PHE A 155 -2.09 10.43 8.69
CA PHE A 155 -3.27 10.85 7.96
C PHE A 155 -3.33 10.29 6.55
N MET A 156 -2.23 10.38 5.79
CA MET A 156 -2.17 9.81 4.44
C MET A 156 -2.39 8.30 4.47
N LEU A 157 -1.82 7.60 5.46
CA LEU A 157 -2.07 6.17 5.66
C LEU A 157 -3.55 5.90 5.96
N GLY A 158 -4.20 6.71 6.79
CA GLY A 158 -5.64 6.61 7.06
C GLY A 158 -6.51 6.82 5.81
N VAL A 159 -6.09 7.69 4.88
CA VAL A 159 -6.78 7.85 3.58
C VAL A 159 -6.66 6.57 2.74
N LEU A 160 -5.49 5.93 2.69
CA LEU A 160 -5.31 4.64 2.01
C LEU A 160 -6.15 3.52 2.65
N GLU A 161 -6.23 3.49 3.98
CA GLU A 161 -7.08 2.55 4.71
C GLU A 161 -8.57 2.77 4.38
N ALA A 162 -9.01 4.02 4.27
CA ALA A 162 -10.38 4.33 3.88
C ALA A 162 -10.71 3.93 2.43
N LEU A 163 -9.75 4.12 1.51
CA LEU A 163 -9.85 3.60 0.14
C LEU A 163 -9.96 2.07 0.13
N THR A 164 -9.15 1.39 0.94
CA THR A 164 -9.18 -0.07 1.11
C THR A 164 -10.57 -0.54 1.54
N VAL A 165 -11.17 0.14 2.52
CA VAL A 165 -12.54 -0.13 2.99
C VAL A 165 -13.56 0.12 1.89
N HIS A 166 -13.54 1.29 1.26
CA HIS A 166 -14.51 1.70 0.26
C HIS A 166 -14.53 0.77 -0.97
N TYR A 167 -13.35 0.42 -1.49
CA TYR A 167 -13.22 -0.46 -2.66
C TYR A 167 -13.33 -1.95 -2.31
N ASN A 168 -13.64 -2.28 -1.05
CA ASN A 168 -13.78 -3.64 -0.55
C ASN A 168 -12.52 -4.50 -0.83
N MET A 169 -11.35 -3.87 -0.65
CA MET A 169 -10.08 -4.58 -0.64
C MET A 169 -9.92 -5.29 0.70
N LYS A 170 -9.30 -6.46 0.68
CA LYS A 170 -9.16 -7.32 1.87
C LYS A 170 -8.21 -6.73 2.90
N LYS A 171 -7.11 -6.12 2.45
CA LYS A 171 -6.07 -5.53 3.29
C LYS A 171 -5.34 -4.38 2.59
N THR A 172 -4.81 -3.47 3.39
CA THR A 172 -3.77 -2.52 2.96
C THR A 172 -2.41 -3.17 3.22
N MET A 173 -1.52 -3.19 2.23
CA MET A 173 -0.20 -3.83 2.31
C MET A 173 0.92 -2.86 1.98
N LEU A 174 2.13 -3.16 2.46
CA LEU A 174 3.36 -2.44 2.14
C LEU A 174 4.59 -3.29 2.42
N THR A 175 5.70 -2.91 1.79
CA THR A 175 7.03 -3.45 2.11
C THR A 175 7.84 -2.42 2.89
N VAL A 176 8.57 -2.87 3.90
CA VAL A 176 9.48 -1.99 4.65
C VAL A 176 10.83 -2.67 4.87
N PHE A 177 11.91 -1.92 4.65
CA PHE A 177 13.26 -2.40 4.96
C PHE A 177 13.43 -2.71 6.45
N LYS A 178 14.04 -3.86 6.78
CA LYS A 178 14.28 -4.30 8.17
C LYS A 178 15.14 -3.31 8.95
N HIS A 179 16.08 -2.64 8.27
CA HIS A 179 16.97 -1.62 8.82
C HIS A 179 16.32 -0.21 8.88
N ASN A 180 15.15 0.00 8.28
CA ASN A 180 14.37 1.23 8.43
C ASN A 180 13.55 1.19 9.74
N HIS A 181 14.25 1.27 10.88
CA HIS A 181 13.62 1.22 12.20
C HIS A 181 12.53 2.30 12.42
N PRO A 182 12.71 3.57 11.98
CA PRO A 182 11.66 4.58 12.10
C PRO A 182 10.39 4.22 11.32
N GLY A 183 10.52 3.77 10.06
CA GLY A 183 9.41 3.35 9.22
C GLY A 183 8.67 2.14 9.79
N LYS A 184 9.42 1.10 10.20
CA LYS A 184 8.85 -0.09 10.87
C LYS A 184 8.07 0.27 12.12
N THR A 185 8.65 1.12 12.97
CA THR A 185 7.98 1.56 14.20
C THR A 185 6.72 2.36 13.89
N PHE A 186 6.77 3.20 12.85
CA PHE A 186 5.61 3.97 12.39
C PHE A 186 4.46 3.05 11.94
N PHE A 187 4.71 2.09 11.05
CA PHE A 187 3.65 1.19 10.57
C PHE A 187 3.08 0.30 11.68
N LYS A 188 3.95 -0.28 12.53
CA LYS A 188 3.52 -1.12 13.66
C LYS A 188 2.64 -0.33 14.66
N LYS A 189 2.97 0.95 14.92
CA LYS A 189 2.14 1.84 15.76
C LYS A 189 0.77 2.16 15.15
N ASN A 190 0.63 2.08 13.82
CA ASN A 190 -0.64 2.27 13.12
C ASN A 190 -1.44 0.96 12.94
N GLY A 191 -1.00 -0.13 13.59
CA GLY A 191 -1.72 -1.40 13.63
C GLY A 191 -1.35 -2.39 12.52
N TYR A 192 -0.32 -2.10 11.72
CA TYR A 192 0.19 -3.05 10.73
C TYR A 192 0.99 -4.17 11.41
N LYS A 193 0.83 -5.38 10.90
CA LYS A 193 1.48 -6.60 11.38
C LYS A 193 2.23 -7.28 10.22
N PRO A 194 3.22 -8.14 10.49
CA PRO A 194 3.80 -8.99 9.45
C PRO A 194 2.69 -9.73 8.69
N ASP A 195 2.71 -9.63 7.38
CA ASP A 195 1.77 -10.33 6.50
C ASP A 195 2.18 -11.80 6.37
N GLU A 196 1.21 -12.69 6.14
CA GLU A 196 1.49 -14.09 5.86
C GLU A 196 2.34 -14.33 4.61
N THR A 197 2.41 -13.37 3.68
CA THR A 197 3.27 -13.42 2.49
C THR A 197 4.66 -12.84 2.72
N SER A 198 4.95 -12.28 3.91
CA SER A 198 6.28 -11.79 4.23
C SER A 198 7.29 -12.95 4.23
N PRO A 199 8.44 -12.81 3.57
CA PRO A 199 9.46 -13.84 3.61
C PRO A 199 10.04 -13.99 5.02
N GLU A 200 10.33 -15.23 5.41
CA GLU A 200 10.97 -15.58 6.68
C GLU A 200 12.47 -15.75 6.48
N ASP A 201 13.27 -15.23 7.41
CA ASP A 201 14.71 -15.47 7.39
C ASP A 201 14.99 -16.94 7.72
N THR A 202 15.91 -17.53 6.96
CA THR A 202 16.41 -18.89 7.17
C THR A 202 17.93 -18.85 7.41
N GLU A 203 18.54 -20.01 7.69
CA GLU A 203 20.00 -20.10 7.81
C GLU A 203 20.70 -19.76 6.49
N ASP A 204 20.07 -20.05 5.35
CA ASP A 204 20.64 -19.90 4.01
C ASP A 204 20.27 -18.56 3.35
N GLU A 205 19.16 -17.94 3.76
CA GLU A 205 18.61 -16.76 3.11
C GLU A 205 18.09 -15.74 4.12
N ILE A 206 18.63 -14.52 4.06
CA ILE A 206 18.25 -13.39 4.91
C ILE A 206 17.67 -12.29 4.02
N PHE A 207 16.43 -11.88 4.31
CA PHE A 207 15.76 -10.84 3.54
C PHE A 207 15.99 -9.48 4.19
N CYS A 208 16.34 -8.46 3.40
CA CYS A 208 16.56 -7.10 3.91
C CYS A 208 15.25 -6.34 4.24
N TYR A 209 14.09 -6.93 3.98
CA TYR A 209 12.76 -6.32 4.08
C TYR A 209 11.74 -7.27 4.74
N GLU A 210 10.64 -6.72 5.22
CA GLU A 210 9.45 -7.48 5.67
C GLU A 210 8.20 -6.88 5.02
N ILE A 211 7.20 -7.71 4.75
CA ILE A 211 5.89 -7.28 4.23
C ILE A 211 4.95 -7.10 5.43
N LEU A 212 4.30 -5.95 5.50
CA LEU A 212 3.33 -5.66 6.53
C LEU A 212 1.95 -5.44 5.92
N SER A 213 0.91 -5.82 6.65
CA SER A 213 -0.46 -5.56 6.27
C SER A 213 -1.36 -5.18 7.43
N LYS A 214 -2.49 -4.56 7.07
CA LYS A 214 -3.60 -4.26 7.96
C LYS A 214 -4.90 -4.64 7.26
N TYR A 215 -5.59 -5.62 7.84
CA TYR A 215 -6.83 -6.13 7.30
C TYR A 215 -7.95 -5.09 7.41
N ASN A 216 -8.76 -5.02 6.36
CA ASN A 216 -10.01 -4.28 6.37
C ASN A 216 -10.94 -4.92 7.42
N LEU A 217 -11.46 -4.09 8.34
CA LEU A 217 -12.28 -4.54 9.46
C LEU A 217 -13.51 -5.34 9.02
N HIS A 218 -14.04 -5.12 7.80
CA HIS A 218 -15.14 -5.92 7.25
C HIS A 218 -14.79 -7.41 7.07
N PHE A 219 -13.50 -7.75 6.98
CA PHE A 219 -13.00 -9.11 6.83
C PHE A 219 -12.49 -9.73 8.13
N ILE A 220 -12.45 -8.95 9.22
CA ILE A 220 -12.12 -9.46 10.55
C ILE A 220 -13.42 -9.94 11.19
N ALA A 221 -13.54 -11.24 11.45
CA ALA A 221 -14.66 -11.77 12.22
C ALA A 221 -14.73 -11.03 13.57
N PRO A 222 -15.92 -10.58 14.03
CA PRO A 222 -16.03 -9.95 15.35
C PRO A 222 -15.45 -10.91 16.39
N ALA A 223 -14.54 -10.40 17.23
CA ALA A 223 -14.00 -11.16 18.34
C ALA A 223 -15.17 -11.63 19.21
N VAL A 224 -15.34 -12.96 19.30
CA VAL A 224 -16.39 -13.62 20.09
C VAL A 224 -16.05 -13.53 21.57
#